data_AF-A0A4S8YN09-F1
#
_entry.id   AF-A0A4S8YN09-F1
#
_cell.length_a   1.000
_cell.length_b   1.000
_cell.length_c   1.000
_cell.angle_alpha   90.00
_cell.angle_beta   90.00
_cell.angle_gamma   90.00
#
_symmetry.space_group_name_H-M   'P 1'
#
loop_
_entity.id
_entity.type
_entity.pdbx_description
1 polymer ?
#
loop_
_entity_poly.entity_id
_entity_poly.type
_entity_poly.pdbx_seq_one_letter_code
_entity_poly.pdbx_strand_id
1 'polypeptide(L)'
;MGLKLNILLLLIAACVPHIYTRLYLLYNLETINHPSKITTSRGWMTEKSNYEIKYADKLRNCEDLVVDDQAGYVVIGCDEGRDVWNTVMGIFGKTQPKNGELYLYDYSRPTPSLETIRLLNTPENYSFHPLGLSLHLPTNTLLAVNHAITGSTLDQFHFSRHGNSATYIRSISSPYLRAPNAVVQISATEVLVTNDHFFTPKGSKFMNMVETYLGLPLGGVTHVNLKTEEATQVARVAFANGIAVVNESTVAVASSASAKVLLYNIDKSSAPPTLSYREAIPLSFFPDNLHVAGGKLFIAGHAHLSSLTKFVEQRENCGEDTTSKGCDAVAPSYVVQWTREKGVEDVYVGTDIVSSSSIALDEKRGVGFISGLYGKGLLIWKGEEKK
;
A
#
# COMPACT_ATOMS: atom_id res chain seq x y z
N MET A 1 49.72 -0.25 -0.38
CA MET A 1 48.70 -0.21 -1.46
C MET A 1 47.95 -1.54 -1.58
N GLY A 2 48.61 -2.70 -1.50
CA GLY A 2 47.98 -4.03 -1.64
C GLY A 2 46.90 -4.41 -0.61
N LEU A 3 47.05 -4.03 0.68
CA LEU A 3 46.06 -4.38 1.72
C LEU A 3 44.69 -3.70 1.48
N LYS A 4 44.68 -2.45 1.02
CA LYS A 4 43.44 -1.70 0.71
C LYS A 4 42.73 -2.28 -0.52
N LEU A 5 43.49 -2.74 -1.52
CA LEU A 5 42.94 -3.40 -2.71
C LEU A 5 42.36 -4.78 -2.36
N ASN A 6 43.04 -5.57 -1.53
CA ASN A 6 42.55 -6.88 -1.09
C ASN A 6 41.27 -6.77 -0.26
N ILE A 7 41.19 -5.79 0.65
CA ILE A 7 39.97 -5.53 1.43
C ILE A 7 38.81 -5.10 0.50
N LEU A 8 39.07 -4.22 -0.47
CA LEU A 8 38.06 -3.82 -1.45
C LEU A 8 37.56 -5.00 -2.29
N LEU A 9 38.47 -5.86 -2.76
CA LEU A 9 38.11 -7.06 -3.53
C LEU A 9 37.29 -8.05 -2.70
N LEU A 10 37.61 -8.23 -1.41
CA LEU A 10 36.82 -9.07 -0.51
C LEU A 10 35.42 -8.51 -0.27
N LEU A 11 35.29 -7.18 -0.10
CA LEU A 11 33.98 -6.53 0.03
C LEU A 11 33.15 -6.68 -1.24
N ILE A 12 33.76 -6.50 -2.42
CA ILE A 12 33.08 -6.72 -3.71
C ILE A 12 32.62 -8.18 -3.81
N ALA A 13 33.52 -9.14 -3.55
CA ALA A 13 33.20 -10.56 -3.61
C ALA A 13 32.06 -10.96 -2.66
N ALA A 14 32.02 -10.37 -1.46
CA ALA A 14 30.92 -10.59 -0.51
C ALA A 14 29.57 -10.04 -1.00
N CYS A 15 29.57 -8.99 -1.81
CA CYS A 15 28.34 -8.38 -2.36
C CYS A 15 27.85 -9.05 -3.65
N VAL A 16 28.72 -9.74 -4.40
CA VAL A 16 28.38 -10.34 -5.71
C VAL A 16 27.16 -11.27 -5.64
N PRO A 17 27.03 -12.22 -4.70
CA PRO A 17 25.87 -13.10 -4.64
C PRO A 17 24.56 -12.31 -4.43
N HIS A 18 24.58 -11.31 -3.54
CA HIS A 18 23.42 -10.45 -3.30
C HIS A 18 23.05 -9.69 -4.56
N ILE A 19 24.00 -8.99 -5.19
CA ILE A 19 23.77 -8.24 -6.43
C ILE A 19 23.22 -9.16 -7.53
N TYR A 20 23.79 -10.35 -7.70
CA TYR A 20 23.31 -11.31 -8.70
C TYR A 20 21.86 -11.73 -8.45
N THR A 21 21.51 -12.09 -7.21
CA THR A 21 20.12 -12.46 -6.86
C THR A 21 19.14 -11.30 -7.06
N ARG A 22 19.57 -10.06 -6.76
CA ARG A 22 18.78 -8.84 -7.00
C ARG A 22 18.54 -8.61 -8.49
N LEU A 23 19.59 -8.67 -9.30
CA LEU A 23 19.48 -8.51 -10.75
C LEU A 23 18.61 -9.59 -11.38
N TYR A 24 18.76 -10.85 -10.94
CA TYR A 24 17.92 -11.95 -11.38
C TYR A 24 16.45 -11.70 -11.04
N LEU A 25 16.14 -11.33 -9.78
CA LEU A 25 14.75 -11.03 -9.38
C LEU A 25 14.13 -9.95 -10.26
N LEU A 26 14.81 -8.80 -10.38
CA LEU A 26 14.30 -7.66 -11.15
C LEU A 26 14.13 -8.03 -12.63
N TYR A 27 15.13 -8.66 -13.23
CA TYR A 27 15.06 -9.08 -14.63
C TYR A 27 13.90 -10.05 -14.89
N ASN A 28 13.70 -11.03 -14.00
CA ASN A 28 12.61 -11.98 -14.17
C ASN A 28 11.25 -11.31 -14.04
N LEU A 29 11.02 -10.51 -12.99
CA LEU A 29 9.74 -9.83 -12.78
C LEU A 29 9.41 -8.89 -13.94
N GLU A 30 10.38 -8.09 -14.40
CA GLU A 30 10.23 -7.23 -15.58
C GLU A 30 9.89 -8.05 -16.84
N THR A 31 10.55 -9.20 -17.02
CA THR A 31 10.35 -10.03 -18.21
C THR A 31 9.00 -10.76 -18.20
N ILE A 32 8.61 -11.38 -17.09
CA ILE A 32 7.38 -12.21 -17.03
C ILE A 32 6.12 -11.35 -16.99
N ASN A 33 6.19 -10.16 -16.39
CA ASN A 33 5.06 -9.24 -16.25
C ASN A 33 5.06 -8.11 -17.26
N HIS A 34 5.91 -8.17 -18.29
CA HIS A 34 5.93 -7.17 -19.34
C HIS A 34 4.51 -6.94 -19.90
N PRO A 35 4.03 -5.70 -20.08
CA PRO A 35 2.64 -5.42 -20.46
C PRO A 35 2.17 -6.16 -21.73
N SER A 36 3.07 -6.40 -22.69
CA SER A 36 2.75 -7.16 -23.91
C SER A 36 2.39 -8.63 -23.66
N LYS A 37 2.61 -9.16 -22.44
CA LYS A 37 2.21 -10.50 -22.00
C LYS A 37 0.92 -10.50 -21.18
N ILE A 38 0.44 -9.32 -20.77
CA ILE A 38 -0.80 -9.14 -19.99
C ILE A 38 -1.80 -8.42 -20.90
N THR A 39 -2.19 -9.09 -21.98
CA THR A 39 -3.13 -8.53 -22.98
C THR A 39 -4.59 -8.78 -22.63
N THR A 40 -4.86 -9.71 -21.71
CA THR A 40 -6.21 -10.03 -21.24
C THR A 40 -6.17 -10.26 -19.74
N SER A 41 -7.12 -9.65 -19.04
CA SER A 41 -7.25 -9.81 -17.60
C SER A 41 -7.55 -11.27 -17.23
N ARG A 42 -6.88 -11.79 -16.20
CA ARG A 42 -6.96 -13.18 -15.76
C ARG A 42 -7.01 -13.29 -14.23
N GLY A 43 -7.33 -14.49 -13.72
CA GLY A 43 -7.47 -14.78 -12.30
C GLY A 43 -8.89 -15.18 -11.94
N TRP A 44 -9.09 -15.84 -10.80
CA TRP A 44 -10.37 -16.47 -10.49
C TRP A 44 -11.52 -15.45 -10.41
N MET A 45 -11.26 -14.19 -10.06
CA MET A 45 -12.29 -13.16 -10.01
C MET A 45 -12.80 -12.86 -11.42
N THR A 46 -11.89 -12.67 -12.37
CA THR A 46 -12.23 -12.42 -13.79
C THR A 46 -12.94 -13.60 -14.44
N GLU A 47 -12.64 -14.83 -14.00
CA GLU A 47 -13.22 -16.06 -14.52
C GLU A 47 -14.62 -16.31 -13.96
N LYS A 48 -14.81 -16.08 -12.66
CA LYS A 48 -16.01 -16.51 -11.92
C LYS A 48 -17.02 -15.41 -11.65
N SER A 49 -16.63 -14.14 -11.76
CA SER A 49 -17.47 -12.99 -11.40
C SER A 49 -17.60 -12.01 -12.57
N ASN A 50 -18.66 -11.21 -12.53
CA ASN A 50 -18.71 -9.96 -13.29
C ASN A 50 -18.08 -8.85 -12.46
N TYR A 51 -17.27 -8.00 -13.11
CA TYR A 51 -16.66 -6.84 -12.49
C TYR A 51 -16.85 -5.59 -13.34
N GLU A 52 -16.78 -4.43 -12.69
CA GLU A 52 -16.88 -3.11 -13.31
C GLU A 52 -15.92 -2.13 -12.66
N ILE A 53 -15.42 -1.15 -13.43
CA ILE A 53 -14.74 0.01 -12.89
C ILE A 53 -15.79 1.08 -12.60
N LYS A 54 -16.04 1.38 -11.32
CA LYS A 54 -17.01 2.41 -10.90
C LYS A 54 -16.32 3.69 -10.49
N TYR A 55 -17.06 4.79 -10.58
CA TYR A 55 -16.66 6.10 -10.06
C TYR A 55 -15.34 6.64 -10.63
N ALA A 56 -15.01 6.33 -11.89
CA ALA A 56 -13.81 6.82 -12.57
C ALA A 56 -13.79 8.35 -12.76
N ASP A 57 -14.93 9.01 -12.61
CA ASP A 57 -15.13 10.45 -12.60
C ASP A 57 -14.92 11.10 -11.23
N LYS A 58 -14.83 10.31 -10.15
CA LYS A 58 -14.76 10.80 -8.76
C LYS A 58 -13.56 10.29 -7.99
N LEU A 59 -13.15 9.05 -8.24
CA LEU A 59 -12.09 8.38 -7.51
C LEU A 59 -10.83 8.36 -8.37
N ARG A 60 -9.71 8.77 -7.77
CA ARG A 60 -8.42 8.82 -8.44
C ARG A 60 -7.30 8.69 -7.45
N ASN A 61 -6.25 7.94 -7.79
CA ASN A 61 -5.09 7.70 -6.93
C ASN A 61 -5.50 7.16 -5.54
N CYS A 62 -6.37 6.14 -5.54
CA CYS A 62 -6.88 5.54 -4.32
C CYS A 62 -5.91 4.46 -3.82
N GLU A 63 -5.14 4.78 -2.80
CA GLU A 63 -4.00 3.97 -2.41
C GLU A 63 -4.38 2.83 -1.48
N ASP A 64 -5.26 3.08 -0.50
CA ASP A 64 -5.67 2.07 0.48
C ASP A 64 -7.19 2.06 0.78
N LEU A 65 -7.64 0.90 1.29
CA LEU A 65 -9.03 0.52 1.54
C LEU A 65 -9.16 -0.15 2.90
N VAL A 66 -10.09 0.31 3.74
CA VAL A 66 -10.45 -0.38 4.99
C VAL A 66 -11.92 -0.75 5.02
N VAL A 67 -12.21 -2.04 5.20
CA VAL A 67 -13.56 -2.61 5.16
C VAL A 67 -14.11 -2.85 6.56
N ASP A 68 -15.37 -2.48 6.77
CA ASP A 68 -16.20 -3.03 7.82
C ASP A 68 -17.17 -4.05 7.20
N ASP A 69 -16.80 -5.32 7.30
CA ASP A 69 -17.54 -6.47 6.76
C ASP A 69 -18.77 -6.81 7.61
N GLN A 70 -18.90 -6.26 8.82
CA GLN A 70 -20.12 -6.44 9.62
C GLN A 70 -21.19 -5.50 9.13
N ALA A 71 -20.82 -4.24 8.94
CA ALA A 71 -21.74 -3.17 8.63
C ALA A 71 -21.88 -2.92 7.11
N GLY A 72 -21.03 -3.51 6.27
CA GLY A 72 -21.13 -3.53 4.81
C GLY A 72 -20.71 -2.22 4.14
N TYR A 73 -19.55 -1.70 4.51
CA TYR A 73 -18.96 -0.52 3.85
C TYR A 73 -17.44 -0.63 3.72
N VAL A 74 -16.87 0.23 2.87
CA VAL A 74 -15.42 0.45 2.77
C VAL A 74 -15.12 1.95 2.87
N VAL A 75 -14.09 2.29 3.63
CA VAL A 75 -13.48 3.62 3.63
C VAL A 75 -12.28 3.59 2.68
N ILE A 76 -12.20 4.58 1.81
CA ILE A 76 -11.26 4.65 0.69
C ILE A 76 -10.44 5.93 0.85
N GLY A 77 -9.10 5.82 0.83
CA GLY A 77 -8.21 6.97 0.81
C GLY A 77 -7.75 7.27 -0.61
N CYS A 78 -8.05 8.45 -1.14
CA CYS A 78 -7.66 8.85 -2.50
C CYS A 78 -6.99 10.22 -2.50
N ASP A 79 -6.01 10.40 -3.39
CA ASP A 79 -5.23 11.64 -3.46
C ASP A 79 -4.90 12.06 -4.90
N GLU A 80 -5.78 12.86 -5.52
CA GLU A 80 -5.50 13.47 -6.83
C GLU A 80 -4.20 14.27 -6.85
N GLY A 81 -3.83 14.90 -5.72
CA GLY A 81 -2.60 15.67 -5.58
C GLY A 81 -1.34 14.83 -5.75
N ARG A 82 -1.45 13.50 -5.64
CA ARG A 82 -0.34 12.55 -5.77
C ARG A 82 0.35 12.56 -7.14
N ASP A 83 -0.32 13.05 -8.17
CA ASP A 83 0.28 13.28 -9.49
C ASP A 83 1.50 14.21 -9.41
N VAL A 84 1.45 15.20 -8.51
CA VAL A 84 2.52 16.20 -8.34
C VAL A 84 3.13 16.17 -6.93
N TRP A 85 2.64 15.30 -6.05
CA TRP A 85 3.15 15.14 -4.69
C TRP A 85 3.14 13.67 -4.25
N ASN A 86 4.22 12.95 -4.54
CA ASN A 86 4.39 11.57 -4.08
C ASN A 86 5.77 11.41 -3.42
N THR A 87 5.75 11.33 -2.09
CA THR A 87 6.94 11.15 -1.24
C THR A 87 7.62 9.79 -1.44
N VAL A 88 6.87 8.75 -1.80
CA VAL A 88 7.36 7.38 -2.03
C VAL A 88 8.10 7.29 -3.37
N MET A 89 7.49 7.84 -4.42
CA MET A 89 8.04 7.82 -5.79
C MET A 89 9.01 8.98 -6.08
N GLY A 90 9.17 9.91 -5.14
CA GLY A 90 10.07 11.05 -5.26
C GLY A 90 9.59 12.13 -6.24
N ILE A 91 8.27 12.33 -6.32
CA ILE A 91 7.63 13.37 -7.11
C ILE A 91 7.32 14.56 -6.21
N PHE A 92 7.92 15.70 -6.52
CA PHE A 92 7.78 16.96 -5.76
C PHE A 92 7.59 18.11 -6.75
N GLY A 93 6.42 18.14 -7.37
CA GLY A 93 6.01 19.13 -8.36
C GLY A 93 6.02 20.56 -7.80
N LYS A 94 6.00 21.53 -8.72
CA LYS A 94 6.10 22.95 -8.38
C LYS A 94 4.76 23.59 -8.00
N THR A 95 3.65 22.94 -8.35
CA THR A 95 2.30 23.39 -8.02
C THR A 95 1.90 22.87 -6.65
N GLN A 96 1.07 23.63 -5.93
CA GLN A 96 0.48 23.14 -4.69
C GLN A 96 -0.48 22.00 -5.03
N PRO A 97 -0.27 20.77 -4.49
CA PRO A 97 -1.18 19.66 -4.75
C PRO A 97 -2.54 19.94 -4.11
N LYS A 98 -3.61 19.47 -4.75
CA LYS A 98 -4.92 19.38 -4.10
C LYS A 98 -4.81 18.40 -2.93
N ASN A 99 -5.51 18.66 -1.83
CA ASN A 99 -5.65 17.67 -0.77
C ASN A 99 -6.37 16.43 -1.30
N GLY A 100 -5.95 15.27 -0.81
CA GLY A 100 -6.70 14.04 -0.93
C GLY A 100 -7.97 14.06 -0.09
N GLU A 101 -8.76 13.02 -0.26
CA GLU A 101 -10.07 12.86 0.37
C GLU A 101 -10.23 11.43 0.90
N LEU A 102 -11.14 11.30 1.86
CA LEU A 102 -11.65 10.01 2.30
C LEU A 102 -13.06 9.83 1.72
N TYR A 103 -13.38 8.62 1.27
CA TYR A 103 -14.71 8.28 0.79
C TYR A 103 -15.29 7.11 1.56
N LEU A 104 -16.61 7.11 1.73
CA LEU A 104 -17.39 6.01 2.26
C LEU A 104 -18.18 5.39 1.12
N TYR A 105 -17.85 4.16 0.75
CA TYR A 105 -18.68 3.35 -0.15
C TYR A 105 -19.52 2.37 0.66
N ASP A 106 -20.81 2.64 0.74
CA ASP A 106 -21.77 1.83 1.48
C ASP A 106 -22.50 0.88 0.52
N TYR A 107 -22.23 -0.41 0.68
CA TYR A 107 -22.82 -1.50 -0.10
C TYR A 107 -23.76 -2.38 0.72
N SER A 108 -24.11 -1.95 1.94
CA SER A 108 -25.12 -2.60 2.77
C SER A 108 -26.54 -2.35 2.27
N ARG A 109 -26.72 -1.35 1.40
CA ARG A 109 -27.99 -0.95 0.80
C ARG A 109 -28.20 -1.61 -0.57
N PRO A 110 -29.46 -1.81 -1.03
CA PRO A 110 -29.76 -2.36 -2.36
C PRO A 110 -29.11 -1.55 -3.49
N THR A 111 -29.05 -0.23 -3.34
CA THR A 111 -28.32 0.68 -4.21
C THR A 111 -27.11 1.21 -3.45
N PRO A 112 -25.90 0.74 -3.77
CA PRO A 112 -24.70 1.24 -3.12
C PRO A 112 -24.47 2.73 -3.40
N SER A 113 -23.91 3.44 -2.43
CA SER A 113 -23.61 4.87 -2.53
C SER A 113 -22.15 5.17 -2.19
N LEU A 114 -21.56 6.10 -2.93
CA LEU A 114 -20.24 6.66 -2.64
C LEU A 114 -20.42 8.10 -2.18
N GLU A 115 -19.93 8.41 -0.98
CA GLU A 115 -19.97 9.75 -0.40
C GLU A 115 -18.58 10.17 0.09
N THR A 116 -18.20 11.44 -0.11
CA THR A 116 -17.00 11.99 0.52
C THR A 116 -17.22 12.12 2.03
N ILE A 117 -16.26 11.66 2.82
CA ILE A 117 -16.25 11.78 4.28
C ILE A 117 -15.77 13.19 4.64
N ARG A 118 -16.56 13.92 5.43
CA ARG A 118 -16.17 15.27 5.87
C ARG A 118 -15.05 15.19 6.90
N LEU A 119 -13.91 15.82 6.61
CA LEU A 119 -12.87 16.05 7.61
C LEU A 119 -13.27 17.24 8.48
N LEU A 120 -13.37 17.03 9.80
CA LEU A 120 -13.78 18.05 10.77
C LEU A 120 -12.64 18.41 11.70
N ASN A 121 -12.62 19.63 12.22
CA ASN A 121 -11.64 20.13 13.18
C ASN A 121 -10.18 20.03 12.72
N THR A 122 -9.93 20.02 11.41
CA THR A 122 -8.57 20.05 10.87
C THR A 122 -7.93 21.43 11.11
N PRO A 123 -6.60 21.50 11.26
CA PRO A 123 -5.87 22.77 11.29
C PRO A 123 -6.14 23.65 10.05
N GLU A 124 -5.97 24.97 10.16
CA GLU A 124 -6.25 25.93 9.07
C GLU A 124 -5.45 25.64 7.78
N ASN A 125 -4.19 25.22 7.92
CA ASN A 125 -3.30 24.88 6.80
C ASN A 125 -3.10 23.37 6.66
N TYR A 126 -4.15 22.59 6.92
CA TYR A 126 -4.06 21.14 6.88
C TYR A 126 -3.82 20.63 5.45
N SER A 127 -2.69 19.95 5.28
CA SER A 127 -2.30 19.27 4.05
C SER A 127 -2.53 17.78 4.25
N PHE A 128 -3.48 17.24 3.51
CA PHE A 128 -3.90 15.85 3.64
C PHE A 128 -3.60 15.10 2.35
N HIS A 129 -2.66 14.18 2.41
CA HIS A 129 -2.22 13.29 1.34
C HIS A 129 -2.19 11.86 1.89
N PRO A 130 -3.37 11.22 2.01
CA PRO A 130 -3.49 9.91 2.62
C PRO A 130 -2.76 8.84 1.79
N LEU A 131 -2.10 7.94 2.48
CA LEU A 131 -1.52 6.70 1.96
C LEU A 131 -2.27 5.54 2.65
N GLY A 132 -1.62 4.77 3.53
CA GLY A 132 -2.27 3.68 4.25
C GLY A 132 -3.29 4.13 5.30
N LEU A 133 -4.32 3.31 5.48
CA LEU A 133 -5.44 3.53 6.40
C LEU A 133 -5.59 2.37 7.40
N SER A 134 -6.10 2.67 8.59
CA SER A 134 -6.54 1.65 9.56
C SER A 134 -7.78 2.13 10.29
N LEU A 135 -8.80 1.28 10.39
CA LEU A 135 -10.04 1.58 11.12
C LEU A 135 -10.25 0.60 12.28
N HIS A 136 -10.09 1.07 13.51
CA HIS A 136 -10.42 0.32 14.70
C HIS A 136 -11.87 0.58 15.13
N LEU A 137 -12.76 -0.34 14.73
CA LEU A 137 -14.21 -0.25 14.95
C LEU A 137 -14.61 -0.08 16.43
N PRO A 138 -14.03 -0.81 17.41
CA PRO A 138 -14.48 -0.69 18.81
C PRO A 138 -14.35 0.72 19.41
N THR A 139 -13.40 1.51 18.92
CA THR A 139 -13.19 2.90 19.36
C THR A 139 -13.51 3.93 18.28
N ASN A 140 -14.02 3.50 17.14
CA ASN A 140 -14.22 4.32 15.94
C ASN A 140 -12.99 5.21 15.64
N THR A 141 -11.79 4.64 15.75
CA THR A 141 -10.55 5.37 15.51
C THR A 141 -10.08 5.05 14.09
N LEU A 142 -10.05 6.08 13.24
CA LEU A 142 -9.43 6.00 11.92
C LEU A 142 -8.03 6.60 12.02
N LEU A 143 -7.04 5.84 11.58
CA LEU A 143 -5.68 6.32 11.37
C LEU A 143 -5.41 6.43 9.88
N ALA A 144 -4.74 7.51 9.49
CA ALA A 144 -4.23 7.70 8.14
C ALA A 144 -2.74 8.02 8.20
N VAL A 145 -1.95 7.29 7.43
CA VAL A 145 -0.62 7.76 7.06
C VAL A 145 -0.82 8.98 6.15
N ASN A 146 -0.34 10.14 6.58
CA ASN A 146 -0.51 11.38 5.84
C ASN A 146 0.86 11.92 5.41
N HIS A 147 1.07 12.02 4.11
CA HIS A 147 2.25 12.66 3.52
C HIS A 147 2.08 14.17 3.37
N ALA A 148 1.75 14.86 4.46
CA ALA A 148 1.58 16.30 4.44
C ALA A 148 2.81 17.01 3.85
N ILE A 149 2.61 18.15 3.19
CA ILE A 149 3.68 18.93 2.55
C ILE A 149 4.80 19.29 3.55
N THR A 150 4.43 19.50 4.80
CA THR A 150 5.32 19.85 5.91
C THR A 150 6.11 18.67 6.48
N GLY A 151 5.68 17.43 6.20
CA GLY A 151 6.30 16.22 6.73
C GLY A 151 5.30 15.07 6.84
N SER A 152 5.77 13.84 6.74
CA SER A 152 4.90 12.67 6.91
C SER A 152 4.51 12.46 8.38
N THR A 153 3.25 12.12 8.61
CA THR A 153 2.66 11.97 9.93
C THR A 153 1.72 10.76 9.97
N LEU A 154 1.38 10.32 11.18
CA LEU A 154 0.25 9.43 11.42
C LEU A 154 -0.90 10.27 12.00
N ASP A 155 -1.91 10.54 11.18
CA ASP A 155 -3.07 11.34 11.58
C ASP A 155 -4.14 10.45 12.22
N GLN A 156 -4.65 10.90 13.36
CA GLN A 156 -5.71 10.22 14.09
C GLN A 156 -7.02 11.01 13.99
N PHE A 157 -8.08 10.29 13.66
CA PHE A 157 -9.44 10.80 13.59
C PHE A 157 -10.40 9.96 14.43
N HIS A 158 -11.44 10.60 14.94
CA HIS A 158 -12.67 9.92 15.34
C HIS A 158 -13.59 9.77 14.13
N PHE A 159 -13.87 8.54 13.74
CA PHE A 159 -14.72 8.20 12.60
C PHE A 159 -16.19 8.10 13.00
N SER A 160 -17.08 8.65 12.19
CA SER A 160 -18.52 8.48 12.35
C SER A 160 -19.14 8.12 11.01
N ARG A 161 -19.55 6.85 10.87
CA ARG A 161 -20.28 6.38 9.68
C ARG A 161 -21.59 7.15 9.51
N HIS A 162 -22.40 7.25 10.57
CA HIS A 162 -23.70 7.93 10.52
C HIS A 162 -23.57 9.44 10.33
N GLY A 163 -22.52 10.05 10.89
CA GLY A 163 -22.18 11.44 10.64
C GLY A 163 -21.58 11.67 9.26
N ASN A 164 -21.13 10.62 8.56
CA ASN A 164 -20.28 10.69 7.37
C ASN A 164 -19.12 11.69 7.55
N SER A 165 -18.35 11.48 8.63
CA SER A 165 -17.29 12.41 9.05
C SER A 165 -16.12 11.71 9.72
N ALA A 166 -14.93 12.28 9.56
CA ALA A 166 -13.74 11.97 10.33
C ALA A 166 -13.28 13.24 11.07
N THR A 167 -13.45 13.27 12.39
CA THR A 167 -13.07 14.42 13.22
C THR A 167 -11.61 14.29 13.61
N TYR A 168 -10.79 15.23 13.15
CA TYR A 168 -9.37 15.30 13.45
C TYR A 168 -9.14 15.36 14.97
N ILE A 169 -8.21 14.54 15.46
CA ILE A 169 -7.79 14.54 16.85
C ILE A 169 -6.37 15.12 16.96
N ARG A 170 -5.41 14.56 16.22
CA ARG A 170 -4.01 14.99 16.21
C ARG A 170 -3.21 14.34 15.08
N SER A 171 -1.99 14.86 14.87
CA SER A 171 -0.97 14.33 13.97
C SER A 171 0.23 13.86 14.80
N ILE A 172 0.58 12.58 14.70
CA ILE A 172 1.74 12.00 15.41
C ILE A 172 2.95 12.02 14.46
N SER A 173 4.04 12.64 14.92
CA SER A 173 5.32 12.70 14.20
C SER A 173 6.42 12.06 15.03
N SER A 174 7.35 11.35 14.40
CA SER A 174 8.49 10.76 15.11
C SER A 174 9.67 10.53 14.17
N PRO A 175 10.93 10.56 14.66
CA PRO A 175 12.09 10.08 13.90
C PRO A 175 11.99 8.61 13.46
N TYR A 176 11.08 7.82 14.03
CA TYR A 176 10.79 6.43 13.61
C TYR A 176 9.63 6.33 12.59
N LEU A 177 9.03 7.47 12.21
CA LEU A 177 8.02 7.62 11.17
C LEU A 177 8.59 8.50 10.04
N ARG A 178 9.78 8.14 9.51
CA ARG A 178 10.47 8.94 8.48
C ARG A 178 9.78 8.86 7.12
N ALA A 179 9.29 7.68 6.79
CA ALA A 179 8.65 7.37 5.53
C ALA A 179 7.51 6.36 5.77
N PRO A 180 6.53 6.70 6.63
CA PRO A 180 5.44 5.81 6.96
C PRO A 180 4.67 5.45 5.69
N ASN A 181 4.25 4.19 5.56
CA ASN A 181 3.61 3.69 4.36
C ASN A 181 2.19 3.17 4.64
N ALA A 182 2.10 2.04 5.36
CA ALA A 182 0.85 1.45 5.81
C ALA A 182 0.74 1.41 7.33
N VAL A 183 -0.47 1.21 7.85
CA VAL A 183 -0.75 1.18 9.28
C VAL A 183 -1.75 0.08 9.63
N VAL A 184 -1.56 -0.59 10.77
CA VAL A 184 -2.57 -1.47 11.36
C VAL A 184 -2.66 -1.28 12.87
N GLN A 185 -3.87 -1.18 13.39
CA GLN A 185 -4.14 -1.15 14.83
C GLN A 185 -4.23 -2.57 15.39
N ILE A 186 -3.37 -2.89 16.36
CA ILE A 186 -3.38 -4.20 17.04
C ILE A 186 -4.14 -4.15 18.37
N SER A 187 -4.47 -2.94 18.84
CA SER A 187 -5.42 -2.67 19.93
C SER A 187 -5.96 -1.23 19.79
N ALA A 188 -6.74 -0.78 20.78
CA ALA A 188 -7.19 0.61 20.86
C ALA A 188 -6.04 1.64 20.90
N THR A 189 -4.85 1.25 21.38
CA THR A 189 -3.74 2.17 21.63
C THR A 189 -2.41 1.73 21.06
N GLU A 190 -2.27 0.46 20.66
CA GLU A 190 -1.05 -0.08 20.08
C GLU A 190 -1.21 -0.20 18.57
N VAL A 191 -0.25 0.36 17.83
CA VAL A 191 -0.29 0.49 16.37
C VAL A 191 1.03 0.02 15.78
N LEU A 192 0.98 -0.64 14.63
CA LEU A 192 2.15 -0.93 13.81
C LEU A 192 2.07 -0.12 12.52
N VAL A 193 3.15 0.59 12.21
CA VAL A 193 3.28 1.43 11.01
C VAL A 193 4.50 0.95 10.23
N THR A 194 4.33 0.62 8.96
CA THR A 194 5.47 0.32 8.09
C THR A 194 6.14 1.61 7.66
N ASN A 195 7.47 1.59 7.54
CA ASN A 195 8.25 2.66 6.95
C ASN A 195 8.97 2.10 5.73
N ASP A 196 8.69 2.64 4.55
CA ASP A 196 9.20 2.10 3.30
C ASP A 196 10.73 2.21 3.23
N HIS A 197 11.28 3.36 3.59
CA HIS A 197 12.71 3.62 3.49
C HIS A 197 13.30 4.27 4.73
N PHE A 198 14.61 4.08 4.91
CA PHE A 198 15.42 4.94 5.75
C PHE A 198 15.81 6.22 5.00
N PHE A 199 16.29 6.09 3.75
CA PHE A 199 16.61 7.23 2.89
C PHE A 199 15.39 7.64 2.10
N THR A 200 14.80 8.79 2.44
CA THR A 200 13.67 9.34 1.68
C THR A 200 14.15 9.97 0.37
N PRO A 201 13.32 9.97 -0.70
CA PRO A 201 13.67 10.65 -1.95
C PRO A 201 14.01 12.14 -1.76
N LYS A 202 13.31 12.82 -0.84
CA LYS A 202 13.57 14.24 -0.49
C LYS A 202 14.91 14.44 0.22
N GLY A 203 15.34 13.48 1.03
CA GLY A 203 16.62 13.53 1.74
C GLY A 203 17.81 13.17 0.84
N SER A 204 17.70 12.09 0.08
CA SER A 204 18.71 11.69 -0.91
C SER A 204 18.13 10.71 -1.93
N LYS A 205 17.76 11.20 -3.11
CA LYS A 205 17.25 10.38 -4.23
C LYS A 205 18.21 9.24 -4.62
N PHE A 206 19.52 9.50 -4.61
CA PHE A 206 20.52 8.48 -4.91
C PHE A 206 20.54 7.36 -3.86
N MET A 207 20.57 7.70 -2.57
CA MET A 207 20.60 6.68 -1.52
C MET A 207 19.27 5.91 -1.42
N ASN A 208 18.14 6.58 -1.67
CA ASN A 208 16.84 5.93 -1.79
C ASN A 208 16.84 4.89 -2.93
N MET A 209 17.38 5.23 -4.10
CA MET A 209 17.54 4.30 -5.22
C MET A 209 18.42 3.11 -4.84
N VAL A 210 19.56 3.35 -4.18
CA VAL A 210 20.45 2.27 -3.71
C VAL A 210 19.72 1.35 -2.74
N GLU A 211 19.00 1.90 -1.76
CA GLU A 211 18.19 1.13 -0.80
C GLU A 211 17.12 0.27 -1.51
N THR A 212 16.39 0.88 -2.46
CA THR A 212 15.31 0.24 -3.22
C THR A 212 15.82 -0.91 -4.07
N TYR A 213 16.78 -0.65 -4.98
CA TYR A 213 17.18 -1.64 -5.99
C TYR A 213 18.03 -2.76 -5.40
N LEU A 214 18.86 -2.46 -4.39
CA LEU A 214 19.58 -3.49 -3.66
C LEU A 214 18.69 -4.22 -2.63
N GLY A 215 17.45 -3.76 -2.38
CA GLY A 215 16.56 -4.38 -1.41
C GLY A 215 17.15 -4.40 0.00
N LEU A 216 17.77 -3.29 0.42
CA LEU A 216 18.38 -3.19 1.75
C LEU A 216 17.26 -3.01 2.79
N PRO A 217 17.26 -3.78 3.90
CA PRO A 217 16.22 -3.69 4.93
C PRO A 217 16.49 -2.53 5.90
N LEU A 218 16.52 -1.30 5.40
CA LEU A 218 16.76 -0.11 6.23
C LEU A 218 15.46 0.53 6.72
N GLY A 219 14.38 0.43 5.93
CA GLY A 219 12.99 0.57 6.38
C GLY A 219 12.55 -0.54 7.36
N GLY A 220 11.24 -0.65 7.62
CA GLY A 220 10.74 -1.68 8.53
C GLY A 220 9.39 -1.41 9.16
N VAL A 221 9.16 -1.99 10.33
CA VAL A 221 7.92 -1.81 11.11
C VAL A 221 8.26 -1.02 12.37
N THR A 222 7.48 0.02 12.62
CA THR A 222 7.53 0.86 13.82
C THR A 222 6.27 0.63 14.63
N HIS A 223 6.42 0.28 15.90
CA HIS A 223 5.34 0.34 16.87
C HIS A 223 5.12 1.79 17.30
N VAL A 224 3.86 2.21 17.44
CA VAL A 224 3.45 3.50 17.96
C VAL A 224 2.42 3.28 19.07
N ASN A 225 2.64 3.89 20.23
CA ASN A 225 1.64 3.96 21.29
C ASN A 225 0.83 5.25 21.14
N LEU A 226 -0.48 5.16 20.90
CA LEU A 226 -1.32 6.33 20.70
C LEU A 226 -1.45 7.19 21.96
N LYS A 227 -1.29 6.65 23.18
CA LYS A 227 -1.41 7.46 24.41
C LYS A 227 -0.16 8.28 24.69
N THR A 228 1.01 7.68 24.53
CA THR A 228 2.30 8.32 24.86
C THR A 228 2.99 8.94 23.65
N GLU A 229 2.56 8.61 22.44
CA GLU A 229 3.20 8.96 21.16
C GLU A 229 4.62 8.42 21.00
N GLU A 230 5.02 7.50 21.90
CA GLU A 230 6.28 6.79 21.79
C GLU A 230 6.25 5.88 20.56
N ALA A 231 7.34 5.93 19.80
CA ALA A 231 7.51 5.12 18.60
C ALA A 231 8.84 4.38 18.65
N THR A 232 8.83 3.09 18.30
CA THR A 232 10.02 2.23 18.31
C THR A 232 10.04 1.33 17.08
N GLN A 233 11.15 1.27 16.35
CA GLN A 233 11.31 0.29 15.27
C GLN A 233 11.42 -1.12 15.85
N VAL A 234 10.49 -2.00 15.49
CA VAL A 234 10.37 -3.38 16.00
C VAL A 234 10.76 -4.45 14.97
N ALA A 235 10.84 -4.09 13.69
CA ALA A 235 11.37 -4.97 12.63
C ALA A 235 12.04 -4.16 11.52
N ARG A 236 12.93 -4.81 10.76
CA ARG A 236 13.56 -4.27 9.55
C ARG A 236 13.07 -5.02 8.33
N VAL A 237 12.64 -4.28 7.31
CA VAL A 237 12.07 -4.82 6.07
C VAL A 237 12.48 -3.92 4.91
N ALA A 238 12.89 -4.52 3.79
CA ALA A 238 13.23 -3.77 2.59
C ALA A 238 11.95 -3.26 1.93
N PHE A 239 11.78 -1.94 1.81
CA PHE A 239 10.57 -1.33 1.26
C PHE A 239 9.31 -1.91 1.93
N ALA A 240 9.21 -1.70 3.25
CA ALA A 240 8.06 -2.14 4.03
C ALA A 240 6.80 -1.39 3.58
N ASN A 241 5.80 -2.14 3.14
CA ASN A 241 4.61 -1.59 2.52
C ASN A 241 3.36 -2.01 3.29
N GLY A 242 2.34 -2.62 2.68
CA GLY A 242 1.17 -3.16 3.37
C GLY A 242 1.48 -3.99 4.60
N ILE A 243 0.64 -3.87 5.63
CA ILE A 243 0.74 -4.63 6.88
C ILE A 243 -0.66 -5.10 7.32
N ALA A 244 -0.77 -6.36 7.75
CA ALA A 244 -2.04 -6.92 8.20
C ALA A 244 -1.87 -7.89 9.37
N VAL A 245 -2.83 -7.89 10.29
CA VAL A 245 -2.94 -8.91 11.34
C VAL A 245 -3.62 -10.14 10.76
N VAL A 246 -2.88 -11.23 10.60
CA VAL A 246 -3.40 -12.49 10.04
C VAL A 246 -4.21 -13.25 11.08
N ASN A 247 -3.74 -13.24 12.33
CA ASN A 247 -4.41 -13.78 13.52
C ASN A 247 -3.74 -13.21 14.78
N GLU A 248 -4.19 -13.64 15.97
CA GLU A 248 -3.68 -13.14 17.26
C GLU A 248 -2.16 -13.17 17.44
N SER A 249 -1.49 -14.13 16.78
CA SER A 249 -0.07 -14.40 16.92
C SER A 249 0.75 -14.07 15.68
N THR A 250 0.14 -13.65 14.57
CA THR A 250 0.83 -13.50 13.27
C THR A 250 0.48 -12.18 12.60
N VAL A 251 1.52 -11.45 12.18
CA VAL A 251 1.43 -10.25 11.35
C VAL A 251 2.12 -10.52 10.01
N ALA A 252 1.50 -10.07 8.92
CA ALA A 252 2.06 -10.10 7.57
C ALA A 252 2.54 -8.69 7.19
N VAL A 253 3.71 -8.59 6.57
CA VAL A 253 4.30 -7.34 6.08
C VAL A 253 4.75 -7.52 4.63
N ALA A 254 4.22 -6.71 3.72
CA ALA A 254 4.70 -6.66 2.34
C ALA A 254 6.10 -6.04 2.30
N SER A 255 7.00 -6.70 1.57
CA SER A 255 8.32 -6.19 1.22
C SER A 255 8.34 -6.01 -0.29
N SER A 256 7.98 -4.80 -0.75
CA SER A 256 7.86 -4.51 -2.18
C SER A 256 9.16 -4.82 -2.90
N ALA A 257 10.28 -4.26 -2.41
CA ALA A 257 11.59 -4.46 -3.02
C ALA A 257 12.04 -5.92 -3.06
N SER A 258 11.57 -6.78 -2.14
CA SER A 258 11.95 -8.21 -2.11
C SER A 258 10.99 -9.12 -2.85
N ALA A 259 9.86 -8.60 -3.39
CA ALA A 259 8.79 -9.37 -3.99
C ALA A 259 8.27 -10.49 -3.07
N LYS A 260 8.05 -10.16 -1.80
CA LYS A 260 7.66 -11.12 -0.76
C LYS A 260 6.67 -10.49 0.22
N VAL A 261 5.82 -11.31 0.81
CA VAL A 261 5.21 -11.01 2.11
C VAL A 261 5.97 -11.77 3.19
N LEU A 262 6.40 -11.06 4.23
CA LEU A 262 7.09 -11.62 5.39
C LEU A 262 6.08 -11.84 6.52
N LEU A 263 6.03 -13.04 7.07
CA LEU A 263 5.21 -13.38 8.23
C LEU A 263 6.08 -13.29 9.50
N TYR A 264 5.56 -12.61 10.51
CA TYR A 264 6.17 -12.46 11.82
C TYR A 264 5.26 -13.03 12.89
N ASN A 265 5.84 -13.72 13.88
CA ASN A 265 5.13 -13.92 15.14
C ASN A 265 5.14 -12.60 15.91
N ILE A 266 3.97 -12.21 16.43
CA ILE A 266 3.84 -11.04 17.30
C ILE A 266 3.65 -11.49 18.75
N ASP A 267 4.53 -11.00 19.63
CA ASP A 267 4.37 -11.13 21.07
C ASP A 267 3.95 -9.77 21.66
N LYS A 268 2.73 -9.73 22.20
CA LYS A 268 2.10 -8.56 22.81
C LYS A 268 2.28 -8.51 24.33
N SER A 269 3.06 -9.42 24.92
CA SER A 269 3.32 -9.47 26.38
C SER A 269 4.23 -8.34 26.87
N SER A 270 5.00 -7.73 25.98
CA SER A 270 5.79 -6.52 26.21
C SER A 270 5.17 -5.31 25.50
N ALA A 271 5.50 -4.11 26.00
CA ALA A 271 5.25 -2.84 25.32
C ALA A 271 6.61 -2.12 25.17
N PRO A 272 7.14 -1.94 23.95
CA PRO A 272 6.58 -2.30 22.64
C PRO A 272 6.45 -3.83 22.43
N PRO A 273 5.54 -4.29 21.55
CA PRO A 273 5.47 -5.69 21.15
C PRO A 273 6.74 -6.09 20.38
N THR A 274 7.05 -7.38 20.37
CA THR A 274 8.17 -7.91 19.57
C THR A 274 7.68 -8.63 18.32
N LEU A 275 8.42 -8.48 17.22
CA LEU A 275 8.17 -9.19 15.97
C LEU A 275 9.35 -10.12 15.68
N SER A 276 9.09 -11.43 15.60
CA SER A 276 10.11 -12.42 15.22
C SER A 276 9.77 -13.01 13.85
N TYR A 277 10.74 -12.95 12.93
CA TYR A 277 10.55 -13.48 11.57
C TYR A 277 10.22 -14.98 11.63
N ARG A 278 9.19 -15.38 10.89
CA ARG A 278 8.73 -16.76 10.81
C ARG A 278 9.04 -17.36 9.45
N GLU A 279 8.45 -16.79 8.40
CA GLU A 279 8.56 -17.30 7.02
C GLU A 279 8.26 -16.19 6.00
N ALA A 280 8.47 -16.49 4.72
CA ALA A 280 8.19 -15.56 3.64
C ALA A 280 7.38 -16.25 2.54
N ILE A 281 6.41 -15.52 1.99
CA ILE A 281 5.61 -15.89 0.83
C ILE A 281 6.24 -15.20 -0.39
N PRO A 282 6.95 -15.92 -1.27
CA PRO A 282 7.49 -15.35 -2.50
C PRO A 282 6.36 -15.03 -3.48
N LEU A 283 6.49 -13.91 -4.19
CA LEU A 283 5.51 -13.43 -5.15
C LEU A 283 6.17 -13.20 -6.51
N SER A 284 5.35 -13.26 -7.56
CA SER A 284 5.74 -12.95 -8.93
C SER A 284 5.44 -11.51 -9.32
N PHE A 285 5.40 -10.59 -8.36
CA PHE A 285 5.16 -9.16 -8.54
C PHE A 285 5.64 -8.39 -7.29
N PHE A 286 5.61 -7.06 -7.32
CA PHE A 286 6.01 -6.21 -6.19
C PHE A 286 4.78 -5.94 -5.30
N PRO A 287 4.67 -6.54 -4.09
CA PRO A 287 3.48 -6.37 -3.24
C PRO A 287 3.39 -4.97 -2.67
N ASP A 288 2.15 -4.50 -2.51
CA ASP A 288 1.74 -3.21 -1.96
C ASP A 288 0.85 -3.48 -0.72
N ASN A 289 -0.44 -3.11 -0.71
CA ASN A 289 -1.32 -3.32 0.45
C ASN A 289 -1.85 -4.76 0.60
N LEU A 290 -2.18 -5.08 1.86
CA LEU A 290 -2.59 -6.40 2.34
C LEU A 290 -3.99 -6.34 2.97
N HIS A 291 -4.82 -7.36 2.73
CA HIS A 291 -6.12 -7.51 3.39
C HIS A 291 -6.35 -8.94 3.85
N VAL A 292 -6.99 -9.12 5.00
CA VAL A 292 -7.29 -10.44 5.56
C VAL A 292 -8.81 -10.63 5.59
N ALA A 293 -9.30 -11.68 4.94
CA ALA A 293 -10.70 -12.07 4.97
C ALA A 293 -10.84 -13.60 4.96
N GLY A 294 -11.73 -14.12 5.81
CA GLY A 294 -12.02 -15.56 6.01
C GLY A 294 -10.80 -16.48 6.05
N GLY A 295 -9.77 -16.06 6.80
CA GLY A 295 -8.55 -16.85 7.00
C GLY A 295 -7.59 -16.85 5.82
N LYS A 296 -7.84 -16.04 4.78
CA LYS A 296 -6.97 -15.86 3.63
C LYS A 296 -6.28 -14.51 3.69
N LEU A 297 -5.09 -14.43 3.12
CA LEU A 297 -4.38 -13.18 2.90
C LEU A 297 -4.53 -12.77 1.43
N PHE A 298 -5.07 -11.59 1.19
CA PHE A 298 -5.13 -10.94 -0.12
C PHE A 298 -4.02 -9.91 -0.23
N ILE A 299 -3.39 -9.87 -1.40
CA ILE A 299 -2.16 -9.11 -1.64
C ILE A 299 -2.33 -8.40 -2.97
N ALA A 300 -2.41 -7.06 -2.95
CA ALA A 300 -2.35 -6.25 -4.16
C ALA A 300 -0.91 -5.82 -4.43
N GLY A 301 -0.64 -5.38 -5.66
CA GLY A 301 0.62 -4.74 -5.99
C GLY A 301 0.86 -4.54 -7.47
N HIS A 302 2.11 -4.25 -7.79
CA HIS A 302 2.51 -3.80 -9.11
C HIS A 302 3.18 -4.92 -9.88
N ALA A 303 2.65 -5.24 -11.07
CA ALA A 303 3.20 -6.31 -11.89
C ALA A 303 4.57 -5.94 -12.46
N HIS A 304 4.74 -4.70 -12.91
CA HIS A 304 5.88 -4.27 -13.72
C HIS A 304 6.40 -2.88 -13.30
N LEU A 305 7.60 -2.81 -12.75
CA LEU A 305 8.16 -1.60 -12.14
C LEU A 305 8.51 -0.54 -13.19
N SER A 306 9.04 -0.92 -14.36
CA SER A 306 9.32 0.06 -15.43
C SER A 306 8.06 0.74 -15.93
N SER A 307 6.95 -0.02 -16.03
CA SER A 307 5.66 0.54 -16.46
C SER A 307 5.10 1.49 -15.42
N LEU A 308 5.17 1.12 -14.14
CA LEU A 308 4.78 2.00 -13.04
C LEU A 308 5.59 3.30 -13.07
N THR A 309 6.91 3.19 -13.15
CA THR A 309 7.81 4.37 -13.18
C THR A 309 7.45 5.31 -14.32
N LYS A 310 7.28 4.77 -15.53
CA LYS A 310 6.84 5.55 -16.69
C LYS A 310 5.45 6.18 -16.49
N PHE A 311 4.53 5.45 -15.87
CA PHE A 311 3.19 5.93 -15.58
C PHE A 311 3.22 7.10 -14.60
N VAL A 312 4.00 7.00 -13.53
CA VAL A 312 4.21 8.09 -12.56
C VAL A 312 4.81 9.34 -13.23
N GLU A 313 5.87 9.18 -14.01
CA GLU A 313 6.52 10.29 -14.72
C GLU A 313 5.57 10.98 -15.71
N GLN A 314 4.72 10.23 -16.40
CA GLN A 314 3.71 10.81 -17.28
C GLN A 314 2.63 11.53 -16.50
N ARG A 315 2.20 11.03 -15.33
CA ARG A 315 1.16 11.66 -14.51
C ARG A 315 1.59 13.02 -13.98
N GLU A 316 2.86 13.16 -13.58
CA GLU A 316 3.43 14.45 -13.19
C GLU A 316 3.29 15.51 -14.28
N ASN A 317 3.39 15.11 -15.56
CA ASN A 317 3.37 16.03 -16.70
C ASN A 317 1.98 16.18 -17.36
N CYS A 318 1.18 15.12 -17.36
CA CYS A 318 -0.09 15.03 -18.09
C CYS A 318 -1.32 15.23 -17.19
N GLY A 319 -1.18 15.14 -15.87
CA GLY A 319 -2.29 15.20 -14.93
C GLY A 319 -3.38 14.17 -15.27
N GLU A 320 -4.60 14.65 -15.47
CA GLU A 320 -5.79 13.83 -15.73
C GLU A 320 -5.85 13.21 -17.14
N ASP A 321 -5.03 13.67 -18.09
CA ASP A 321 -4.98 13.12 -19.44
C ASP A 321 -4.31 11.75 -19.41
N THR A 322 -5.07 10.73 -19.76
CA THR A 322 -4.62 9.33 -19.82
C THR A 322 -4.64 8.76 -21.23
N THR A 323 -4.93 9.59 -22.24
CA THR A 323 -5.32 9.13 -23.58
C THR A 323 -4.48 9.72 -24.70
N SER A 324 -3.98 10.94 -24.54
CA SER A 324 -3.12 11.53 -25.54
C SER A 324 -1.81 10.75 -25.68
N LYS A 325 -1.28 10.73 -26.90
CA LYS A 325 0.04 10.14 -27.17
C LYS A 325 1.09 10.76 -26.25
N GLY A 326 1.74 9.93 -25.43
CA GLY A 326 2.71 10.40 -24.44
C GLY A 326 2.15 10.55 -23.02
N CYS A 327 0.84 10.35 -22.84
CA CYS A 327 0.12 10.29 -21.57
C CYS A 327 -0.66 8.96 -21.40
N ASP A 328 -0.43 8.03 -22.32
CA ASP A 328 -1.09 6.75 -22.52
C ASP A 328 -0.31 5.56 -21.91
N ALA A 329 0.63 5.80 -21.00
CA ALA A 329 1.31 4.71 -20.29
C ALA A 329 0.30 3.88 -19.49
N VAL A 330 0.57 2.58 -19.42
CA VAL A 330 -0.23 1.61 -18.68
C VAL A 330 0.70 0.81 -17.77
N ALA A 331 0.33 0.73 -16.49
CA ALA A 331 1.00 -0.07 -15.48
C ALA A 331 0.08 -1.25 -15.10
N PRO A 332 0.44 -2.50 -15.44
CA PRO A 332 -0.40 -3.64 -15.11
C PRO A 332 -0.48 -3.90 -13.60
N SER A 333 -1.65 -4.34 -13.18
CA SER A 333 -2.00 -4.71 -11.81
C SER A 333 -1.78 -6.20 -11.57
N TYR A 334 -1.45 -6.56 -10.33
CA TYR A 334 -1.32 -7.95 -9.90
C TYR A 334 -1.89 -8.09 -8.49
N VAL A 335 -2.88 -8.95 -8.36
CA VAL A 335 -3.57 -9.21 -7.10
C VAL A 335 -3.72 -10.72 -6.92
N VAL A 336 -3.33 -11.21 -5.76
CA VAL A 336 -3.38 -12.64 -5.41
C VAL A 336 -4.04 -12.86 -4.06
N GLN A 337 -4.47 -14.09 -3.82
CA GLN A 337 -4.80 -14.60 -2.51
C GLN A 337 -3.78 -15.64 -2.09
N TRP A 338 -3.62 -15.86 -0.79
CA TRP A 338 -2.75 -16.87 -0.23
C TRP A 338 -3.43 -17.61 0.92
N THR A 339 -3.24 -18.93 0.93
CA THR A 339 -3.50 -19.82 2.06
C THR A 339 -2.32 -20.76 2.27
N ARG A 340 -2.20 -21.34 3.46
CA ARG A 340 -1.12 -22.29 3.73
C ARG A 340 -1.29 -23.58 2.91
N GLU A 341 -2.53 -23.97 2.66
CA GLU A 341 -2.90 -25.23 2.00
C GLU A 341 -2.72 -25.16 0.48
N LYS A 342 -3.08 -24.02 -0.14
CA LYS A 342 -3.06 -23.88 -1.62
C LYS A 342 -1.89 -23.05 -2.14
N GLY A 343 -1.19 -22.32 -1.27
CA GLY A 343 -0.21 -21.33 -1.71
C GLY A 343 -0.88 -20.11 -2.35
N VAL A 344 -0.20 -19.51 -3.32
CA VAL A 344 -0.62 -18.27 -4.00
C VAL A 344 -1.54 -18.61 -5.17
N GLU A 345 -2.69 -17.94 -5.26
CA GLU A 345 -3.65 -18.04 -6.36
C GLU A 345 -4.00 -16.66 -6.91
N ASP A 346 -4.02 -16.51 -8.24
CA ASP A 346 -4.29 -15.22 -8.88
C ASP A 346 -5.75 -14.81 -8.73
N VAL A 347 -5.97 -13.62 -8.15
CA VAL A 347 -7.29 -12.99 -8.05
C VAL A 347 -7.56 -12.17 -9.32
N TYR A 348 -6.64 -11.26 -9.63
CA TYR A 348 -6.72 -10.36 -10.78
C TYR A 348 -5.31 -10.03 -11.27
N VAL A 349 -5.05 -10.25 -12.55
CA VAL A 349 -3.86 -9.76 -13.25
C VAL A 349 -4.32 -9.14 -14.55
N GLY A 350 -4.12 -7.85 -14.73
CA GLY A 350 -4.73 -7.13 -15.85
C GLY A 350 -4.40 -5.64 -15.89
N THR A 351 -5.03 -4.94 -16.81
CA THR A 351 -4.81 -3.50 -17.05
C THR A 351 -6.10 -2.67 -17.01
N ASP A 352 -7.25 -3.27 -16.67
CA ASP A 352 -8.54 -2.54 -16.59
C ASP A 352 -8.52 -1.57 -15.41
N ILE A 353 -7.99 -2.01 -14.27
CA ILE A 353 -7.48 -1.13 -13.23
C ILE A 353 -5.97 -1.17 -13.28
N VAL A 354 -5.35 0.01 -13.29
CA VAL A 354 -3.90 0.16 -13.45
C VAL A 354 -3.23 0.31 -12.09
N SER A 355 -2.02 -0.26 -11.98
CA SER A 355 -1.16 -0.18 -10.81
C SER A 355 -1.90 -0.44 -9.49
N SER A 356 -2.55 -1.59 -9.37
CA SER A 356 -3.28 -1.96 -8.16
C SER A 356 -2.43 -1.75 -6.92
N SER A 357 -2.97 -1.04 -5.95
CA SER A 357 -2.29 -0.73 -4.69
C SER A 357 -2.95 -1.41 -3.51
N SER A 358 -4.27 -1.56 -3.51
CA SER A 358 -5.00 -2.24 -2.44
C SER A 358 -6.10 -3.15 -2.97
N ILE A 359 -6.44 -4.14 -2.15
CA ILE A 359 -7.55 -5.07 -2.33
C ILE A 359 -8.32 -5.12 -1.03
N ALA A 360 -9.64 -5.12 -1.10
CA ALA A 360 -10.48 -5.41 0.04
C ALA A 360 -11.63 -6.35 -0.34
N LEU A 361 -12.06 -7.19 0.59
CA LEU A 361 -13.07 -8.22 0.37
C LEU A 361 -13.99 -8.35 1.59
N ASP A 362 -15.29 -8.27 1.35
CA ASP A 362 -16.33 -8.76 2.26
C ASP A 362 -16.82 -10.11 1.72
N GLU A 363 -16.25 -11.20 2.25
CA GLU A 363 -16.63 -12.56 1.84
C GLU A 363 -18.07 -12.92 2.21
N LYS A 364 -18.63 -12.34 3.28
CA LYS A 364 -20.01 -12.63 3.70
C LYS A 364 -21.02 -12.12 2.69
N ARG A 365 -20.74 -10.95 2.09
CA ARG A 365 -21.57 -10.37 1.02
C ARG A 365 -21.08 -10.69 -0.38
N GLY A 366 -19.95 -11.39 -0.50
CA GLY A 366 -19.31 -11.71 -1.76
C GLY A 366 -18.92 -10.47 -2.57
N VAL A 367 -18.57 -9.35 -1.92
CA VAL A 367 -18.20 -8.11 -2.63
C VAL A 367 -16.72 -7.84 -2.44
N GLY A 368 -16.02 -7.57 -3.53
CA GLY A 368 -14.61 -7.20 -3.49
C GLY A 368 -14.29 -5.94 -4.27
N PHE A 369 -13.13 -5.37 -3.91
CA PHE A 369 -12.65 -4.08 -4.35
C PHE A 369 -11.17 -4.18 -4.69
N ILE A 370 -10.74 -3.62 -5.81
CA ILE A 370 -9.34 -3.32 -6.09
C ILE A 370 -9.24 -1.83 -6.40
N SER A 371 -8.31 -1.14 -5.73
CA SER A 371 -7.94 0.24 -6.04
C SER A 371 -6.57 0.29 -6.68
N GLY A 372 -6.22 1.41 -7.29
CA GLY A 372 -4.95 1.58 -7.99
C GLY A 372 -4.35 2.97 -7.82
N LEU A 373 -3.02 2.98 -7.83
CA LEU A 373 -2.22 4.19 -7.85
C LEU A 373 -2.24 4.80 -9.25
N TYR A 374 -2.37 6.13 -9.37
CA TYR A 374 -2.35 6.83 -10.66
C TYR A 374 -3.48 6.47 -11.65
N GLY A 375 -4.39 5.58 -11.24
CA GLY A 375 -5.58 5.16 -11.97
C GLY A 375 -6.84 5.92 -11.54
N LYS A 376 -7.91 5.73 -12.32
CA LYS A 376 -9.24 6.27 -12.04
C LYS A 376 -10.18 5.13 -11.63
N GLY A 377 -11.08 5.42 -10.70
CA GLY A 377 -12.15 4.54 -10.29
C GLY A 377 -11.73 3.44 -9.32
N LEU A 378 -12.69 2.56 -9.04
CA LEU A 378 -12.56 1.38 -8.18
C LEU A 378 -13.06 0.18 -8.96
N LEU A 379 -12.25 -0.88 -9.07
CA LEU A 379 -12.73 -2.15 -9.62
C LEU A 379 -13.56 -2.84 -8.56
N ILE A 380 -14.82 -3.09 -8.86
CA ILE A 380 -15.77 -3.75 -7.95
C ILE A 380 -16.28 -5.02 -8.62
N TRP A 381 -16.30 -6.12 -7.87
CA TRP A 381 -17.01 -7.33 -8.28
C TRP A 381 -17.97 -7.80 -7.20
N LYS A 382 -19.03 -8.47 -7.65
CA LYS A 382 -19.92 -9.24 -6.79
C LYS A 382 -19.80 -10.71 -7.19
N GLY A 383 -19.64 -11.58 -6.19
CA GLY A 383 -19.65 -13.02 -6.33
C GLY A 383 -21.05 -13.49 -6.71
N GLU A 384 -21.35 -13.46 -7.99
CA GLU A 384 -22.38 -14.30 -8.60
C GLU A 384 -21.66 -15.22 -9.59
N GLU A 385 -21.90 -16.53 -9.47
CA GLU A 385 -21.46 -17.53 -10.43
C GLU A 385 -21.86 -17.06 -11.84
N LYS A 386 -20.90 -16.90 -12.75
CA LYS A 386 -21.23 -16.75 -14.17
C LYS A 386 -22.15 -17.90 -14.56
N LYS A 387 -23.41 -17.59 -14.88
CA LYS A 387 -24.36 -18.54 -15.46
C LYS A 387 -23.88 -19.08 -16.80
#